data_AF-D8SSF4-F1
#
_entry.id   AF-D8SSF4-F1
#
_cell.length_a   1.000
_cell.length_b   1.000
_cell.length_c   1.000
_cell.angle_alpha   90.00
_cell.angle_beta   90.00
_cell.angle_gamma   90.00
#
_symmetry.space_group_name_H-M   'P 1'
#
loop_
_entity.id
_entity.type
_entity.pdbx_description
1 polymer ?
#
loop_
_entity_poly.entity_id
_entity_poly.type
_entity_poly.pdbx_seq_one_letter_code
_entity_poly.pdbx_strand_id
1 'polypeptide(L)'
;FHRYASLYFCICVDSEDNELDGLEVIHHYVQVLDRYFGNVCELDLIFNFHKAYFILDEILIAGELQESSKMSVSRVISDTLVENAKEQASSLSNMIARATK
;
A
#
# COMPACT_ATOMS: atom_id res chain seq x y z
N PHE A 1 4.64 -18.77 -4.48
CA PHE A 1 3.53 -18.43 -3.56
C PHE A 1 4.00 -18.61 -2.11
N HIS A 2 3.48 -17.83 -1.17
CA HIS A 2 3.79 -17.94 0.26
C HIS A 2 2.54 -17.68 1.11
N ARG A 3 2.43 -18.34 2.27
CA ARG A 3 1.25 -18.23 3.15
C ARG A 3 1.59 -17.45 4.41
N TYR A 4 0.82 -16.40 4.70
CA TYR A 4 0.85 -15.67 5.97
C TYR A 4 -0.51 -15.80 6.64
N ALA A 5 -0.55 -16.45 7.81
CA ALA A 5 -1.79 -16.82 8.50
C ALA A 5 -2.79 -17.55 7.57
N SER A 6 -3.97 -16.96 7.34
CA SER A 6 -5.04 -17.49 6.49
C SER A 6 -4.91 -17.05 5.02
N LEU A 7 -4.00 -16.13 4.69
CA LEU A 7 -3.83 -15.54 3.36
C LEU A 7 -2.71 -16.18 2.55
N TYR A 8 -2.94 -16.33 1.25
CA TYR A 8 -1.94 -16.74 0.28
C TYR A 8 -1.53 -15.56 -0.59
N PHE A 9 -0.23 -15.34 -0.70
CA PHE A 9 0.40 -14.35 -1.56
C PHE A 9 1.07 -15.06 -2.72
N CYS A 10 0.85 -14.56 -3.93
CA CYS A 10 1.45 -15.10 -5.14
C CYS A 10 2.11 -13.98 -5.93
N ILE A 11 3.26 -14.28 -6.51
CA ILE A 11 3.97 -13.43 -7.46
C ILE A 11 4.39 -14.33 -8.62
N CYS A 12 4.33 -13.78 -9.83
CA CYS A 12 4.87 -14.41 -11.02
C CYS A 12 6.18 -13.70 -11.35
N VAL A 13 7.23 -14.48 -11.59
CA VAL A 13 8.57 -14.00 -11.96
C VAL A 13 8.96 -14.65 -13.29
N ASP A 14 9.86 -14.03 -14.05
CA ASP A 14 10.34 -14.61 -15.30
C ASP A 14 11.30 -15.79 -15.02
N SER A 15 11.51 -16.66 -16.01
CA SER A 15 12.32 -17.89 -15.84
C SER A 15 13.79 -17.61 -15.52
N GLU A 16 14.27 -16.42 -15.87
CA GLU A 16 15.65 -15.99 -15.65
C GLU A 16 15.82 -15.20 -14.34
N ASP A 17 14.71 -14.87 -13.66
CA ASP A 17 14.73 -14.09 -12.43
C ASP A 17 15.01 -14.98 -11.21
N ASN A 18 15.53 -14.34 -10.17
CA ASN A 18 15.74 -14.99 -8.90
C ASN A 18 14.40 -15.13 -8.14
N GLU A 19 13.92 -16.35 -8.02
CA GLU A 19 12.69 -16.68 -7.28
C GLU A 19 12.73 -16.20 -5.81
N LEU A 20 13.92 -16.14 -5.19
CA LEU A 20 14.08 -15.66 -3.82
C LEU A 20 13.80 -14.16 -3.71
N ASP A 21 14.09 -13.39 -4.75
CA ASP A 21 13.79 -11.95 -4.78
C ASP A 21 12.28 -11.72 -4.81
N GLY A 22 11.54 -12.54 -5.57
CA GLY A 22 10.07 -12.53 -5.54
C GLY A 22 9.49 -12.89 -4.17
N LEU A 23 10.08 -13.85 -3.47
CA LEU A 23 9.69 -14.18 -2.10
C LEU A 23 10.00 -13.05 -1.11
N GLU A 24 11.13 -12.37 -1.28
CA GLU A 24 11.51 -11.21 -0.47
C GLU A 24 10.58 -10.03 -0.73
N VAL A 25 10.14 -9.79 -1.97
CA VAL A 25 9.11 -8.78 -2.29
C VAL A 25 7.81 -9.07 -1.56
N ILE A 26 7.34 -10.33 -1.56
CA ILE A 26 6.15 -10.72 -0.78
C ILE A 26 6.37 -10.43 0.71
N HIS A 27 7.51 -10.82 1.27
CA HIS A 27 7.81 -10.60 2.68
C HIS A 27 7.87 -9.11 3.04
N HIS A 28 8.52 -8.32 2.19
CA HIS A 28 8.62 -6.88 2.31
C HIS A 28 7.23 -6.24 2.35
N TYR A 29 6.36 -6.58 1.40
CA TYR A 29 5.01 -6.06 1.33
C TYR A 29 4.19 -6.37 2.58
N VAL A 30 4.25 -7.62 3.06
CA VAL A 30 3.54 -8.04 4.29
C VAL A 30 4.05 -7.26 5.52
N GLN A 31 5.35 -6.98 5.62
CA GLN A 31 5.89 -6.18 6.73
C GLN A 31 5.45 -4.71 6.68
N VAL A 32 5.35 -4.12 5.49
CA VAL A 32 4.84 -2.76 5.35
C VAL A 32 3.35 -2.71 5.71
N LEU A 33 2.56 -3.70 5.27
CA LEU A 33 1.16 -3.83 5.65
C LEU A 33 0.99 -3.96 7.18
N ASP A 34 1.77 -4.83 7.82
CA ASP A 34 1.70 -5.03 9.28
C ASP A 34 2.03 -3.74 10.05
N ARG A 35 3.03 -2.99 9.58
CA ARG A 35 3.39 -1.70 10.16
C ARG A 35 2.32 -0.63 9.93
N TYR A 36 1.71 -0.61 8.77
CA TYR A 36 0.69 0.37 8.41
C TYR A 36 -0.63 0.16 9.18
N PHE A 37 -1.11 -1.08 9.26
CA PHE A 37 -2.36 -1.41 9.94
C PHE A 37 -2.19 -1.63 11.46
N GLY A 38 -0.98 -1.96 11.92
CA GLY A 38 -0.68 -2.20 13.33
C GLY A 38 -1.24 -3.54 13.82
N ASN A 39 -0.56 -4.63 13.46
CA ASN A 39 -1.04 -6.03 13.56
C ASN A 39 -2.09 -6.35 12.49
N VAL A 40 -1.65 -6.41 11.25
CA VAL A 40 -2.55 -6.63 10.10
C VAL A 40 -3.26 -7.98 10.19
N CYS A 41 -4.56 -8.00 9.89
CA CYS A 41 -5.32 -9.22 9.67
C CYS A 41 -5.98 -9.24 8.29
N GLU A 42 -6.53 -10.39 7.89
CA GLU A 42 -7.20 -10.57 6.61
C GLU A 42 -8.39 -9.63 6.40
N LEU A 43 -9.11 -9.29 7.46
CA LEU A 43 -10.26 -8.37 7.37
C LEU A 43 -9.80 -6.96 7.03
N ASP A 44 -8.64 -6.52 7.50
CA ASP A 44 -8.09 -5.20 7.17
C ASP A 44 -7.86 -5.09 5.67
N LEU A 45 -7.30 -6.14 5.06
CA LEU A 45 -7.07 -6.25 3.62
C LEU A 45 -8.39 -6.32 2.83
N ILE A 46 -9.39 -7.05 3.32
CA ILE A 46 -10.71 -7.14 2.68
C ILE A 46 -11.43 -5.78 2.67
N PHE A 47 -11.47 -5.09 3.81
CA PHE A 47 -12.18 -3.81 3.92
C PHE A 47 -11.39 -2.62 3.36
N ASN A 48 -10.06 -2.70 3.33
CA ASN A 48 -9.18 -1.62 2.88
C ASN A 48 -8.30 -2.02 1.69
N PHE A 49 -8.81 -2.84 0.77
CA PHE A 49 -8.03 -3.33 -0.37
C PHE A 49 -7.41 -2.19 -1.20
N HIS A 50 -8.09 -1.06 -1.35
CA HIS A 50 -7.58 0.13 -2.03
C HIS A 50 -6.30 0.68 -1.39
N LYS A 51 -6.19 0.64 -0.06
CA LYS A 51 -4.97 1.05 0.66
C LYS A 51 -3.86 0.02 0.45
N ALA A 52 -4.21 -1.26 0.43
CA ALA A 52 -3.25 -2.33 0.15
C ALA A 52 -2.64 -2.16 -1.25
N TYR A 53 -3.45 -1.90 -2.28
CA TYR A 53 -2.96 -1.57 -3.63
C TYR A 53 -2.10 -0.30 -3.64
N PHE A 54 -2.54 0.75 -2.96
CA PHE A 54 -1.75 1.98 -2.86
C PHE A 54 -0.38 1.73 -2.22
N ILE A 55 -0.30 0.92 -1.16
CA ILE A 55 0.97 0.52 -0.54
C ILE A 55 1.81 -0.31 -1.52
N LEU A 56 1.19 -1.20 -2.28
CA LEU A 56 1.88 -2.02 -3.27
C LEU A 56 2.50 -1.17 -4.38
N ASP A 57 1.78 -0.15 -4.86
CA ASP A 57 2.25 0.79 -5.90
C ASP A 57 3.42 1.65 -5.41
N GLU A 58 3.52 1.93 -4.11
CA GLU A 58 4.69 2.62 -3.54
C GLU A 58 5.93 1.72 -3.46
N ILE A 59 5.75 0.39 -3.39
CA ILE A 59 6.83 -0.60 -3.30
C ILE A 59 7.28 -1.05 -4.69
N LEU A 60 6.33 -1.29 -5.60
CA LEU A 60 6.58 -1.85 -6.92
C LEU A 60 6.14 -0.88 -8.02
N ILE A 61 6.95 -0.76 -9.07
CA ILE A 61 6.58 -0.07 -10.30
C ILE A 61 6.86 -0.95 -11.49
N ALA A 62 5.84 -1.13 -12.35
CA ALA A 62 5.94 -1.96 -13.55
C ALA A 62 6.45 -3.40 -13.30
N GLY A 63 6.19 -3.97 -12.11
CA GLY A 63 6.64 -5.31 -11.72
C GLY A 63 7.99 -5.35 -10.99
N GLU A 64 8.70 -4.22 -10.92
CA GLU A 64 10.03 -4.11 -10.34
C GLU A 64 10.01 -3.38 -9.00
N LEU A 65 11.00 -3.65 -8.14
CA LEU A 65 11.15 -2.96 -6.85
C LEU A 65 11.50 -1.49 -7.05
N GLN A 66 10.60 -0.59 -6.67
CA GLN A 66 10.79 0.86 -6.71
C GLN A 66 11.51 1.37 -5.46
N GLU A 67 11.01 1.00 -4.28
CA GLU A 67 11.49 1.51 -3.00
C GLU A 67 11.74 0.34 -2.04
N SER A 68 13.00 0.21 -1.61
CA SER A 68 13.45 -0.87 -0.72
C SER A 68 13.41 -0.45 0.76
N SER A 69 13.23 0.83 1.05
CA SER A 69 13.16 1.33 2.42
C SER A 69 11.73 1.34 2.95
N LYS A 70 11.41 0.40 3.84
CA LYS A 70 10.12 0.34 4.56
C LYS A 70 9.78 1.66 5.27
N MET A 71 10.80 2.38 5.75
CA MET A 71 10.65 3.69 6.39
C MET A 71 10.24 4.76 5.37
N SER A 72 10.83 4.73 4.18
CA SER A 72 10.51 5.65 3.07
C SER A 72 9.05 5.45 2.64
N VAL A 73 8.69 4.19 2.32
CA VAL A 73 7.32 3.81 1.94
C VAL A 73 6.30 4.26 2.99
N SER A 74 6.51 3.91 4.26
CA SER A 74 5.59 4.28 5.35
C SER A 74 5.40 5.79 5.50
N ARG A 75 6.46 6.57 5.25
CA ARG A 75 6.42 8.03 5.30
C ARG A 75 5.60 8.58 4.14
N VAL A 76 5.88 8.16 2.91
CA VAL A 76 5.16 8.61 1.71
C VAL A 76 3.67 8.30 1.85
N ILE A 77 3.31 7.09 2.29
CA ILE A 77 1.91 6.73 2.51
C ILE A 77 1.24 7.67 3.53
N SER A 78 1.92 7.98 4.63
CA SER A 78 1.37 8.86 5.66
C SER A 78 1.17 10.29 5.14
N ASP A 79 2.14 10.82 4.39
CA ASP A 79 2.10 12.17 3.84
C ASP A 79 0.98 12.29 2.78
N THR A 80 0.87 11.33 1.85
CA THR A 80 -0.16 11.32 0.80
C THR A 80 -1.57 11.20 1.36
N LEU A 81 -1.78 10.42 2.42
CA LEU A 81 -3.09 10.35 3.08
C LEU A 81 -3.50 11.67 3.74
N VAL A 82 -2.53 12.41 4.30
CA VAL A 82 -2.77 13.74 4.87
C VAL A 82 -3.09 14.75 3.77
N GLU A 83 -2.41 14.70 2.63
CA GLU A 83 -2.69 15.56 1.49
C GLU A 83 -4.09 15.29 0.92
N ASN A 84 -4.45 14.03 0.68
CA ASN A 84 -5.78 13.65 0.21
C ASN A 84 -6.90 14.13 1.15
N ALA A 85 -6.69 14.04 2.47
CA ALA A 85 -7.64 14.54 3.46
C ALA A 85 -7.78 16.08 3.42
N LYS A 86 -6.67 16.80 3.26
CA LYS A 86 -6.67 18.27 3.12
C LYS A 86 -7.38 18.71 1.84
N GLU A 87 -7.14 18.03 0.72
CA GLU A 87 -7.79 18.32 -0.55
C GLU A 87 -9.31 18.10 -0.48
N GLN A 88 -9.75 16.98 0.13
CA GLN A 88 -11.18 16.73 0.35
C GLN A 88 -11.83 17.78 1.25
N ALA A 89 -11.18 18.17 2.35
CA ALA A 89 -11.67 19.21 3.23
C ALA A 89 -11.80 20.56 2.51
N SER A 90 -10.77 20.95 1.73
CA SER A 90 -10.78 22.20 0.96
C SER A 90 -11.89 22.22 -0.11
N SER A 91 -12.13 21.08 -0.76
CA SER A 91 -13.17 20.91 -1.78
C SER A 91 -14.57 21.06 -1.16
N LEU A 92 -14.80 20.46 0.02
CA LEU A 92 -16.06 20.59 0.74
C LEU A 92 -16.32 22.04 1.18
N SER A 93 -15.31 22.72 1.72
CA SER A 93 -15.41 24.14 2.09
C SER A 93 -15.78 25.01 0.89
N ASN A 94 -15.17 24.76 -0.28
CA ASN A 94 -15.46 25.51 -1.51
C ASN A 94 -16.90 25.28 -2.02
N MET A 95 -17.43 24.06 -1.89
CA MET A 95 -18.81 23.76 -2.27
C MET A 95 -19.82 24.44 -1.34
N ILE A 96 -19.59 24.41 -0.03
CA ILE A 96 -20.46 25.07 0.97
C ILE A 96 -20.50 26.59 0.70
N ALA A 97 -19.33 27.21 0.47
CA ALA A 97 -19.22 28.63 0.20
C ALA A 97 -19.95 29.08 -1.09
N ARG A 98 -20.07 28.19 -2.09
CA ARG A 98 -20.85 28.45 -3.31
C ARG A 98 -22.35 28.26 -3.11
N ALA A 99 -22.77 27.36 -2.23
CA ALA A 99 -24.19 27.07 -1.96
C ALA A 99 -24.85 28.06 -0.99
N THR A 100 -24.08 28.85 -0.25
CA THR A 100 -24.59 29.90 0.68
C THR A 100 -24.67 31.30 0.08
N LYS A 101 -24.30 31.46 -1.20
CA LYS A 101 -24.54 32.69 -1.99
C LYS A 101 -25.80 32.51 -2.85
#